data_AF-A0AA95FR61-F1
#
_entry.id   AF-A0AA95FR61-F1
#
_cell.length_a   1.000
_cell.length_b   1.000
_cell.length_c   1.000
_cell.angle_alpha   90.00
_cell.angle_beta   90.00
_cell.angle_gamma   90.00
#
_symmetry.space_group_name_H-M   'P 1'
#
loop_
_entity.id
_entity.type
_entity.pdbx_description
1 polymer ?
#
loop_
_entity_poly.entity_id
_entity_poly.type
_entity_poly.pdbx_seq_one_letter_code
_entity_poly.pdbx_strand_id
1 'polypeptide(L)'
;MTPTLIYLHGIGAEHDDAWRDVLDRALRDAGHPGLDGVECLAPKYPNTLRYPSDENHPLPPQDDRHLSPQRRDEVRWQVERATADLERALGAHSAGRMTPLAAETVPAAMRVLPQARRYLEDDATRANTLHRVLATIPRSGPIVLVAHSLGSIIAADLLTRLPEDITVVGLITLGSPAGHLALHRGSDRLEVLREPPERVGWWLNVWGGADPVTGMRGISHRFPWVLDIALPAARHPMENYLGSPVVATAVARALFGSRSRELAPVGTVPEPWIDDVELHAYLLLAYGHFLAEHVAPKRRARFRAALGLTRAELTERLGLSDTGEPPDPAQLRTLSKSTALLPLLAVATANPIAPYHVAITASARRQALYDVAVWIGLYSGYGRSLHRALTSASLAVAPTWADRAWLRPRRPRDPGRLDPVELTAVRLLAAELVRQREGLDSDPQVYATLARAESEVRRDQARLAPYSDPRAPALLTLDRQHRALTRALRLLDRRGLGPA
;
A
#
# COMPACT_ATOMS: atom_id res chain seq x y z
N MET A 1 -21.76 -20.93 4.73
CA MET A 1 -20.88 -22.10 4.91
C MET A 1 -19.57 -21.61 5.48
N THR A 2 -19.01 -22.30 6.47
CA THR A 2 -17.69 -21.98 7.02
C THR A 2 -16.62 -22.34 5.98
N PRO A 3 -15.65 -21.46 5.68
CA PRO A 3 -14.58 -21.78 4.74
C PRO A 3 -13.69 -22.94 5.20
N THR A 4 -13.12 -23.68 4.25
CA THR A 4 -12.08 -24.68 4.53
C THR A 4 -10.75 -23.98 4.81
N LEU A 5 -10.13 -24.28 5.95
CA LEU A 5 -8.84 -23.74 6.36
C LEU A 5 -7.70 -24.59 5.77
N ILE A 6 -6.82 -23.98 4.98
CA ILE A 6 -5.67 -24.64 4.39
C ILE A 6 -4.39 -24.04 4.96
N TYR A 7 -3.53 -24.91 5.50
CA TYR A 7 -2.23 -24.55 6.05
C TYR A 7 -1.09 -25.03 5.16
N LEU A 8 -0.30 -24.08 4.63
CA LEU A 8 0.90 -24.35 3.81
C LEU A 8 2.15 -24.14 4.66
N HIS A 9 2.82 -25.24 4.99
CA HIS A 9 3.94 -25.28 5.91
C HIS A 9 5.27 -24.82 5.29
N GLY A 10 6.20 -24.40 6.16
CA GLY A 10 7.60 -24.16 5.81
C GLY A 10 8.43 -25.45 5.76
N ILE A 11 9.74 -25.31 5.52
CA ILE A 11 10.66 -26.45 5.44
C ILE A 11 10.82 -27.12 6.80
N GLY A 12 10.71 -28.45 6.87
CA GLY A 12 10.96 -29.23 8.08
C GLY A 12 9.76 -29.36 9.02
N ALA A 13 8.59 -28.83 8.64
CA ALA A 13 7.33 -28.91 9.39
C ALA A 13 6.34 -29.92 8.76
N GLU A 14 6.78 -30.68 7.75
CA GLU A 14 5.96 -31.67 7.04
C GLU A 14 5.32 -32.75 7.93
N HIS A 15 5.95 -33.16 9.03
CA HIS A 15 5.47 -34.29 9.85
C HIS A 15 4.70 -33.85 11.12
N ASP A 16 4.60 -32.56 11.37
CA ASP A 16 4.04 -32.03 12.61
C ASP A 16 2.76 -31.24 12.33
N ASP A 17 1.64 -31.70 12.88
CA ASP A 17 0.35 -30.99 12.82
C ASP A 17 0.15 -30.05 14.03
N ALA A 18 1.20 -29.78 14.82
CA ALA A 18 1.19 -28.83 15.94
C ALA A 18 0.67 -27.44 15.57
N TRP A 19 0.74 -27.04 14.30
CA TRP A 19 0.15 -25.79 13.81
C TRP A 19 -1.32 -25.63 14.20
N ARG A 20 -2.08 -26.74 14.16
CA ARG A 20 -3.51 -26.76 14.45
C ARG A 20 -3.74 -26.45 15.93
N ASP A 21 -3.03 -27.13 16.82
CA ASP A 21 -3.15 -26.94 18.27
C ASP A 21 -2.68 -25.55 18.72
N VAL A 22 -1.65 -25.00 18.09
CA VAL A 22 -1.18 -23.63 18.36
C VAL A 22 -2.23 -22.61 17.93
N LEU A 23 -2.76 -22.73 16.71
CA LEU A 23 -3.76 -21.80 16.20
C LEU A 23 -5.09 -21.91 16.95
N ASP A 24 -5.53 -23.12 17.25
CA ASP A 24 -6.77 -23.40 17.98
C ASP A 24 -6.74 -22.82 19.40
N ARG A 25 -5.60 -22.95 20.11
CA ARG A 25 -5.39 -22.25 21.39
C ARG A 25 -5.41 -20.74 21.22
N ALA A 26 -4.68 -20.19 20.25
CA ALA A 26 -4.61 -18.75 20.02
C ALA A 26 -5.98 -18.15 19.68
N LEU A 27 -6.83 -18.87 18.92
CA LEU A 27 -8.21 -18.48 18.63
C LEU A 27 -9.05 -18.39 19.91
N ARG A 28 -8.99 -19.42 20.78
CA ARG A 28 -9.73 -19.44 22.03
C ARG A 28 -9.24 -18.37 23.00
N ASP A 29 -7.92 -18.17 23.10
CA ASP A 29 -7.31 -17.13 23.94
C ASP A 29 -7.70 -15.71 23.48
N ALA A 30 -7.90 -15.52 22.17
CA ALA A 30 -8.43 -14.29 21.59
C ALA A 30 -9.97 -14.16 21.68
N GLY A 31 -10.65 -15.13 22.33
CA GLY A 31 -12.10 -15.11 22.56
C GLY A 31 -12.94 -15.44 21.32
N HIS A 32 -12.37 -16.15 20.34
CA HIS A 32 -13.06 -16.65 19.15
C HIS A 32 -13.40 -18.14 19.27
N PRO A 33 -14.33 -18.65 18.44
CA PRO A 33 -14.49 -20.11 18.30
C PRO A 33 -13.16 -20.77 17.93
N GLY A 34 -12.93 -21.95 18.48
CA GLY A 34 -11.81 -22.81 18.05
C GLY A 34 -12.05 -23.40 16.65
N LEU A 35 -11.19 -24.33 16.26
CA LEU A 35 -11.26 -25.05 14.98
C LEU A 35 -12.22 -26.25 15.02
N ASP A 36 -12.99 -26.40 16.09
CA ASP A 36 -14.00 -27.45 16.21
C ASP A 36 -15.09 -27.26 15.13
N GLY A 37 -15.23 -28.25 14.23
CA GLY A 37 -16.16 -28.18 13.10
C GLY A 37 -15.66 -27.38 11.89
N VAL A 38 -14.42 -26.88 11.90
CA VAL A 38 -13.75 -26.29 10.73
C VAL A 38 -12.99 -27.38 9.98
N GLU A 39 -13.27 -27.54 8.69
CA GLU A 39 -12.46 -28.42 7.84
C GLU A 39 -11.06 -27.82 7.68
N CYS A 40 -10.04 -28.57 8.10
CA CYS A 40 -8.65 -28.14 8.12
C CYS A 40 -7.78 -29.08 7.28
N LEU A 41 -7.04 -28.53 6.32
CA LEU A 41 -6.18 -29.28 5.40
C LEU A 41 -4.75 -28.75 5.46
N ALA A 42 -3.76 -29.63 5.56
CA ALA A 42 -2.34 -29.28 5.57
C ALA A 42 -1.58 -30.13 4.53
N PRO A 43 -1.52 -29.69 3.25
CA PRO A 43 -0.89 -30.45 2.18
C PRO A 43 0.59 -30.70 2.48
N LYS A 44 1.07 -31.92 2.22
CA LYS A 44 2.47 -32.31 2.51
C LYS A 44 3.30 -32.37 1.23
N TYR A 45 4.42 -31.63 1.20
CA TYR A 45 5.33 -31.55 0.04
C TYR A 45 6.85 -31.60 0.41
N PRO A 46 7.31 -32.53 1.27
CA PRO A 46 8.65 -32.49 1.87
C PRO A 46 9.84 -32.73 0.92
N ASN A 47 9.68 -33.63 -0.06
CA ASN A 47 10.82 -34.14 -0.85
C ASN A 47 11.12 -33.31 -2.09
N THR A 48 10.11 -32.63 -2.64
CA THR A 48 10.21 -31.89 -3.91
C THR A 48 11.06 -30.62 -3.82
N LEU A 49 11.24 -30.06 -2.62
CA LEU A 49 11.90 -28.77 -2.41
C LEU A 49 13.39 -28.94 -2.04
N ARG A 50 13.74 -30.05 -1.37
CA ARG A 50 15.11 -30.34 -0.95
C ARG A 50 15.92 -31.06 -2.02
N TYR A 51 15.29 -31.94 -2.80
CA TYR A 51 15.95 -32.73 -3.83
C TYR A 51 15.26 -32.48 -5.19
N PRO A 52 16.02 -32.53 -6.30
CA PRO A 52 15.42 -32.60 -7.63
C PRO A 52 14.44 -33.76 -7.66
N SER A 53 13.26 -33.53 -8.22
CA SER A 53 12.25 -34.56 -8.30
C SER A 53 12.43 -35.37 -9.58
N ASP A 54 12.34 -36.69 -9.47
CA ASP A 54 12.36 -37.59 -10.63
C ASP A 54 10.98 -37.69 -11.32
N GLU A 55 9.94 -37.12 -10.72
CA GLU A 55 8.60 -37.03 -11.29
C GLU A 55 8.53 -35.86 -12.28
N ASN A 56 7.98 -36.10 -13.47
CA ASN A 56 7.91 -35.10 -14.53
C ASN A 56 6.46 -34.72 -14.80
N HIS A 57 5.86 -33.91 -13.91
CA HIS A 57 4.51 -33.40 -14.10
C HIS A 57 4.52 -32.08 -14.88
N PRO A 58 3.55 -31.83 -15.77
CA PRO A 58 3.41 -30.51 -16.39
C PRO A 58 3.03 -29.49 -15.32
N LEU A 59 3.53 -28.26 -15.46
CA LEU A 59 3.14 -27.16 -14.57
C LEU A 59 1.62 -26.94 -14.69
N PRO A 60 0.85 -26.94 -13.58
CA PRO A 60 -0.59 -26.66 -13.63
C PRO A 60 -0.86 -25.32 -14.32
N PRO A 61 -1.86 -25.17 -15.20
CA PRO A 61 -2.07 -23.92 -15.94
C PRO A 61 -2.35 -22.73 -15.02
N GLN A 62 -2.05 -21.52 -15.49
CA GLN A 62 -2.49 -20.29 -14.82
C GLN A 62 -3.90 -19.93 -15.30
N ASP A 63 -4.61 -19.17 -14.47
CA ASP A 63 -5.86 -18.52 -14.86
C ASP A 63 -5.54 -17.38 -15.85
N ASP A 64 -5.79 -17.63 -17.13
CA ASP A 64 -5.52 -16.68 -18.23
C ASP A 64 -6.64 -15.63 -18.41
N ARG A 65 -7.60 -15.54 -17.48
CA ARG A 65 -8.72 -14.59 -17.60
C ARG A 65 -8.24 -13.15 -17.46
N HIS A 66 -8.31 -12.43 -18.57
CA HIS A 66 -8.05 -11.01 -18.61
C HIS A 66 -9.31 -10.25 -18.16
N LEU A 67 -9.22 -9.62 -16.99
CA LEU A 67 -10.27 -8.75 -16.48
C LEU A 67 -10.36 -7.47 -17.34
N SER A 68 -11.59 -6.99 -17.60
CA SER A 68 -11.78 -5.67 -18.19
C SER A 68 -11.18 -4.58 -17.30
N PRO A 69 -10.77 -3.40 -17.83
CA PRO A 69 -10.26 -2.31 -17.02
C PRO A 69 -11.19 -1.93 -15.86
N GLN A 70 -12.49 -1.79 -16.13
CA GLN A 70 -13.50 -1.49 -15.11
C GLN A 70 -13.55 -2.58 -14.02
N ARG A 71 -13.51 -3.85 -14.41
CA ARG A 71 -13.55 -4.96 -13.44
C ARG A 71 -12.28 -5.02 -12.59
N ARG A 72 -11.11 -4.70 -13.15
CA ARG A 72 -9.86 -4.60 -12.38
C ARG A 72 -9.94 -3.51 -11.33
N ASP A 73 -10.46 -2.35 -11.68
CA ASP A 73 -10.64 -1.24 -10.73
C ASP A 73 -11.63 -1.58 -9.62
N GLU A 74 -12.73 -2.28 -9.94
CA GLU A 74 -13.67 -2.79 -8.94
C GLU A 74 -13.01 -3.77 -7.96
N VAL A 75 -12.25 -4.75 -8.46
CA VAL A 75 -11.53 -5.72 -7.62
C VAL A 75 -10.50 -5.00 -6.74
N ARG A 76 -9.72 -4.08 -7.31
CA ARG A 76 -8.74 -3.26 -6.59
C ARG A 76 -9.42 -2.49 -5.45
N TRP A 77 -10.54 -1.84 -5.74
CA TRP A 77 -11.33 -1.12 -4.74
C TRP A 77 -11.86 -2.04 -3.62
N GLN A 78 -12.43 -3.20 -3.96
CA GLN A 78 -12.94 -4.18 -2.98
C GLN A 78 -11.84 -4.65 -2.03
N VAL A 79 -10.68 -5.02 -2.57
CA VAL A 79 -9.52 -5.47 -1.79
C VAL A 79 -8.96 -4.34 -0.93
N GLU A 80 -8.93 -3.10 -1.44
CA GLU A 80 -8.52 -1.92 -0.67
C GLU A 80 -9.40 -1.71 0.57
N ARG A 81 -10.72 -1.86 0.44
CA ARG A 81 -11.66 -1.78 1.57
C ARG A 81 -11.41 -2.88 2.58
N ALA A 82 -11.33 -4.12 2.11
CA ALA A 82 -11.06 -5.26 2.98
C ALA A 82 -9.73 -5.09 3.73
N THR A 83 -8.70 -4.57 3.08
CA THR A 83 -7.38 -4.26 3.66
C THR A 83 -7.47 -3.21 4.76
N ALA A 84 -8.20 -2.11 4.54
CA ALA A 84 -8.37 -1.06 5.53
C ALA A 84 -9.19 -1.51 6.75
N ASP A 85 -10.23 -2.31 6.52
CA ASP A 85 -11.01 -2.91 7.60
C ASP A 85 -10.19 -3.91 8.43
N LEU A 86 -9.31 -4.67 7.76
CA LEU A 86 -8.38 -5.56 8.42
C LEU A 86 -7.35 -4.80 9.25
N GLU A 87 -6.80 -3.70 8.72
CA GLU A 87 -5.87 -2.83 9.46
C GLU A 87 -6.52 -2.24 10.72
N ARG A 88 -7.78 -1.80 10.63
CA ARG A 88 -8.52 -1.30 11.80
C ARG A 88 -8.67 -2.35 12.89
N ALA A 89 -8.86 -3.62 12.50
CA ALA A 89 -9.02 -4.73 13.43
C ALA A 89 -7.69 -5.24 14.02
N LEU A 90 -6.61 -5.21 13.24
CA LEU A 90 -5.36 -5.90 13.59
C LEU A 90 -4.22 -4.97 14.01
N GLY A 91 -4.27 -3.70 13.62
CA GLY A 91 -3.22 -2.72 13.87
C GLY A 91 -2.59 -2.17 12.59
N ALA A 92 -1.81 -1.11 12.76
CA ALA A 92 -1.31 -0.30 11.66
C ALA A 92 -0.33 -1.03 10.73
N HIS A 93 -0.44 -0.73 9.44
CA HIS A 93 0.46 -1.18 8.39
C HIS A 93 1.92 -0.83 8.69
N SER A 94 2.77 -1.85 8.66
CA SER A 94 4.20 -1.75 8.91
C SER A 94 4.99 -2.54 7.86
N ALA A 95 5.33 -1.90 6.74
CA ALA A 95 6.21 -2.50 5.72
C ALA A 95 7.64 -2.80 6.22
N GLY A 96 8.05 -2.26 7.37
CA GLY A 96 9.42 -2.34 7.86
C GLY A 96 10.43 -1.60 6.96
N ARG A 97 11.72 -1.86 7.19
CA ARG A 97 12.82 -1.46 6.30
C ARG A 97 13.76 -2.64 6.20
N MET A 98 14.32 -2.86 5.01
CA MET A 98 15.38 -3.85 4.87
C MET A 98 16.57 -3.44 5.75
N THR A 99 16.88 -4.25 6.74
CA THR A 99 18.06 -4.10 7.59
C THR A 99 19.11 -5.12 7.13
N PRO A 100 20.39 -4.71 6.98
CA PRO A 100 21.47 -5.67 6.77
C PRO A 100 21.43 -6.74 7.86
N LEU A 101 21.49 -8.01 7.46
CA LEU A 101 21.50 -9.14 8.38
C LEU A 101 22.74 -9.06 9.28
N ALA A 102 22.55 -9.19 10.59
CA ALA A 102 23.67 -9.42 11.49
C ALA A 102 24.33 -10.76 11.14
N ALA A 103 25.67 -10.82 11.19
CA ALA A 103 26.45 -12.00 10.76
C ALA A 103 25.95 -13.31 11.38
N GLU A 104 25.53 -13.28 12.64
CA GLU A 104 25.01 -14.41 13.41
C GLU A 104 23.67 -14.97 12.88
N THR A 105 22.91 -14.17 12.13
CA THR A 105 21.56 -14.52 11.63
C THR A 105 21.55 -15.01 10.17
N VAL A 106 22.68 -14.87 9.47
CA VAL A 106 22.88 -15.33 8.09
C VAL A 106 22.59 -16.83 7.91
N PRO A 107 22.98 -17.75 8.81
CA PRO A 107 22.75 -19.19 8.61
C PRO A 107 21.28 -19.58 8.49
N ALA A 108 20.38 -18.92 9.23
CA ALA A 108 18.95 -19.21 9.19
C ALA A 108 18.31 -18.78 7.85
N ALA A 109 18.64 -17.57 7.38
CA ALA A 109 18.19 -17.08 6.07
C ALA A 109 18.75 -17.94 4.92
N MET A 110 20.01 -18.36 5.03
CA MET A 110 20.68 -19.21 4.04
C MET A 110 20.12 -20.62 3.92
N ARG A 111 19.32 -21.11 4.89
CA ARG A 111 18.63 -22.41 4.77
C ARG A 111 17.36 -22.33 3.92
N VAL A 112 16.62 -21.23 4.01
CA VAL A 112 15.30 -21.07 3.39
C VAL A 112 15.41 -20.49 1.98
N LEU A 113 16.28 -19.48 1.78
CA LEU A 113 16.38 -18.76 0.50
C LEU A 113 16.74 -19.66 -0.69
N PRO A 114 17.69 -20.61 -0.61
CA PRO A 114 18.01 -21.49 -1.74
C PRO A 114 16.84 -22.37 -2.17
N GLN A 115 16.01 -22.83 -1.23
CA GLN A 115 14.86 -23.69 -1.53
C GLN A 115 13.70 -22.87 -2.11
N ALA A 116 13.45 -21.67 -1.58
CA ALA A 116 12.51 -20.72 -2.19
C ALA A 116 12.91 -20.34 -3.61
N ARG A 117 14.21 -20.11 -3.83
CA ARG A 117 14.77 -19.84 -5.15
C ARG A 117 14.62 -21.03 -6.08
N ARG A 118 14.95 -22.25 -5.61
CA ARG A 118 14.76 -23.48 -6.39
C ARG A 118 13.31 -23.67 -6.81
N TYR A 119 12.34 -23.48 -5.91
CA TYR A 119 10.92 -23.56 -6.27
C TYR A 119 10.54 -22.58 -7.38
N LEU A 120 11.14 -21.39 -7.41
CA LEU A 120 10.85 -20.39 -8.45
C LEU A 120 11.61 -20.66 -9.76
N GLU A 121 12.80 -21.25 -9.72
CA GLU A 121 13.67 -21.45 -10.89
C GLU A 121 13.53 -22.83 -11.56
N ASP A 122 13.15 -23.87 -10.81
CA ASP A 122 13.02 -25.25 -11.31
C ASP A 122 11.55 -25.65 -11.51
N ASP A 123 11.16 -25.79 -12.78
CA ASP A 123 9.78 -26.12 -13.17
C ASP A 123 9.32 -27.51 -12.71
N ALA A 124 10.22 -28.49 -12.62
CA ALA A 124 9.85 -29.83 -12.17
C ALA A 124 9.51 -29.82 -10.66
N THR A 125 10.40 -29.25 -9.84
CA THR A 125 10.13 -29.04 -8.40
C THR A 125 8.84 -28.26 -8.17
N ARG A 126 8.64 -27.17 -8.94
CA ARG A 126 7.46 -26.32 -8.86
C ARG A 126 6.18 -27.06 -9.20
N ALA A 127 6.15 -27.74 -10.35
CA ALA A 127 5.01 -28.51 -10.83
C ALA A 127 4.62 -29.60 -9.83
N ASN A 128 5.59 -30.38 -9.34
CA ASN A 128 5.30 -31.50 -8.43
C ASN A 128 4.77 -31.02 -7.09
N THR A 129 5.27 -29.88 -6.61
CA THR A 129 4.77 -29.24 -5.39
C THR A 129 3.34 -28.73 -5.59
N LEU A 130 3.05 -28.04 -6.70
CA LEU A 130 1.71 -27.54 -7.00
C LEU A 130 0.69 -28.67 -7.20
N HIS A 131 1.04 -29.76 -7.89
CA HIS A 131 0.15 -30.92 -8.04
C HIS A 131 -0.20 -31.55 -6.70
N ARG A 132 0.78 -31.72 -5.80
CA ARG A 132 0.54 -32.25 -4.45
C ARG A 132 -0.38 -31.36 -3.63
N VAL A 133 -0.19 -30.04 -3.72
CA VAL A 133 -1.04 -29.07 -3.04
C VAL A 133 -2.45 -29.09 -3.63
N LEU A 134 -2.59 -28.93 -4.94
CA LEU A 134 -3.89 -28.89 -5.64
C LEU A 134 -4.70 -30.18 -5.46
N ALA A 135 -4.05 -31.34 -5.37
CA ALA A 135 -4.72 -32.62 -5.13
C ALA A 135 -5.43 -32.70 -3.77
N THR A 136 -5.06 -31.85 -2.81
CA THR A 136 -5.67 -31.81 -1.47
C THR A 136 -6.67 -30.68 -1.30
N ILE A 137 -6.63 -29.65 -2.14
CA ILE A 137 -7.54 -28.49 -2.04
C ILE A 137 -8.93 -28.89 -2.54
N PRO A 138 -10.03 -28.40 -1.93
CA PRO A 138 -11.38 -28.62 -2.44
C PRO A 138 -11.53 -28.14 -3.89
N ARG A 139 -12.48 -28.72 -4.63
CA ARG A 139 -12.74 -28.35 -6.03
C ARG A 139 -13.55 -27.05 -6.16
N SER A 140 -14.29 -26.67 -5.13
CA SER A 140 -15.18 -25.51 -5.12
C SER A 140 -15.40 -25.00 -3.69
N GLY A 141 -15.77 -23.73 -3.55
CA GLY A 141 -16.18 -23.12 -2.29
C GLY A 141 -15.17 -22.14 -1.70
N PRO A 142 -15.51 -21.51 -0.57
CA PRO A 142 -14.64 -20.55 0.10
C PRO A 142 -13.51 -21.25 0.86
N ILE A 143 -12.29 -20.74 0.73
CA ILE A 143 -11.11 -21.22 1.47
C ILE A 143 -10.40 -20.08 2.19
N VAL A 144 -9.67 -20.42 3.26
CA VAL A 144 -8.73 -19.53 3.94
C VAL A 144 -7.34 -20.14 3.84
N LEU A 145 -6.38 -19.36 3.31
CA LEU A 145 -4.99 -19.80 3.18
C LEU A 145 -4.16 -19.21 4.32
N VAL A 146 -3.50 -20.06 5.11
CA VAL A 146 -2.47 -19.66 6.07
C VAL A 146 -1.17 -20.31 5.66
N ALA A 147 -0.11 -19.51 5.48
CA ALA A 147 1.11 -19.99 4.88
C ALA A 147 2.33 -19.47 5.65
N HIS A 148 3.28 -20.36 5.98
CA HIS A 148 4.47 -20.00 6.75
C HIS A 148 5.74 -20.18 5.93
N SER A 149 6.67 -19.22 6.05
CA SER A 149 8.00 -19.30 5.43
C SER A 149 7.89 -19.59 3.93
N LEU A 150 8.53 -20.66 3.43
CA LEU A 150 8.43 -21.10 2.03
C LEU A 150 6.98 -21.37 1.56
N GLY A 151 6.11 -21.84 2.44
CA GLY A 151 4.69 -22.02 2.14
C GLY A 151 4.03 -20.72 1.65
N SER A 152 4.53 -19.55 2.06
CA SER A 152 4.02 -18.25 1.59
C SER A 152 4.27 -18.00 0.09
N ILE A 153 5.38 -18.52 -0.45
CA ILE A 153 5.70 -18.44 -1.89
C ILE A 153 4.78 -19.37 -2.68
N ILE A 154 4.59 -20.59 -2.17
CA ILE A 154 3.69 -21.58 -2.76
C ILE A 154 2.25 -21.06 -2.76
N ALA A 155 1.80 -20.47 -1.65
CA ALA A 155 0.47 -19.86 -1.52
C ALA A 155 0.25 -18.75 -2.54
N ALA A 156 1.24 -17.86 -2.72
CA ALA A 156 1.17 -16.79 -3.70
C ALA A 156 1.07 -17.35 -5.14
N ASP A 157 1.92 -18.30 -5.50
CA ASP A 157 1.87 -18.95 -6.82
C ASP A 157 0.53 -19.67 -7.07
N LEU A 158 0.04 -20.37 -6.04
CA LEU A 158 -1.23 -21.08 -6.06
C LEU A 158 -2.41 -20.15 -6.39
N LEU A 159 -2.42 -18.89 -5.93
CA LEU A 159 -3.50 -17.93 -6.24
C LEU A 159 -3.75 -17.79 -7.74
N THR A 160 -2.73 -18.00 -8.57
CA THR A 160 -2.82 -17.87 -10.03
C THR A 160 -3.27 -19.15 -10.72
N ARG A 161 -3.49 -20.24 -9.97
CA ARG A 161 -3.72 -21.62 -10.49
C ARG A 161 -4.86 -22.35 -9.78
N LEU A 162 -5.61 -21.67 -8.92
CA LEU A 162 -6.74 -22.26 -8.21
C LEU A 162 -7.90 -22.58 -9.16
N PRO A 163 -8.67 -23.66 -8.90
CA PRO A 163 -9.90 -23.96 -9.64
C PRO A 163 -10.86 -22.76 -9.68
N GLU A 164 -11.68 -22.69 -10.74
CA GLU A 164 -12.49 -21.51 -10.97
C GLU A 164 -13.55 -21.24 -9.89
N ASP A 165 -14.06 -22.32 -9.30
CA ASP A 165 -15.10 -22.30 -8.27
C ASP A 165 -14.56 -22.06 -6.85
N ILE A 166 -13.26 -21.79 -6.71
CA ILE A 166 -12.62 -21.50 -5.42
C ILE A 166 -12.50 -19.99 -5.19
N THR A 167 -13.02 -19.54 -4.05
CA THR A 167 -12.83 -18.17 -3.57
C THR A 167 -11.91 -18.18 -2.35
N VAL A 168 -10.81 -17.43 -2.40
CA VAL A 168 -9.91 -17.23 -1.26
C VAL A 168 -10.43 -16.07 -0.43
N VAL A 169 -11.08 -16.38 0.70
CA VAL A 169 -11.63 -15.36 1.62
C VAL A 169 -10.51 -14.46 2.16
N GLY A 170 -9.36 -15.04 2.47
CA GLY A 170 -8.17 -14.33 2.89
C GLY A 170 -6.91 -15.18 2.77
N LEU A 171 -5.80 -14.55 2.42
CA LEU A 171 -4.45 -15.12 2.46
C LEU A 171 -3.67 -14.50 3.63
N ILE A 172 -3.13 -15.34 4.50
CA ILE A 172 -2.31 -14.94 5.65
C ILE A 172 -0.92 -15.56 5.49
N THR A 173 0.09 -14.75 5.22
CA THR A 173 1.49 -15.20 5.12
C THR A 173 2.28 -14.84 6.37
N LEU A 174 3.08 -15.78 6.88
CA LEU A 174 3.78 -15.68 8.15
C LEU A 174 5.27 -15.89 7.94
N GLY A 175 6.13 -14.95 8.35
CA GLY A 175 7.58 -15.11 8.21
C GLY A 175 8.04 -15.27 6.75
N SER A 176 7.31 -14.64 5.81
CA SER A 176 7.51 -14.83 4.37
C SER A 176 8.86 -14.30 3.87
N PRO A 177 9.64 -15.08 3.11
CA PRO A 177 10.85 -14.60 2.45
C PRO A 177 10.55 -13.85 1.15
N ALA A 178 9.28 -13.74 0.71
CA ALA A 178 8.89 -13.18 -0.60
C ALA A 178 9.34 -11.74 -0.81
N GLY A 179 9.69 -11.03 0.26
CA GLY A 179 10.25 -9.70 0.18
C GLY A 179 11.72 -9.66 -0.27
N HIS A 180 12.45 -10.76 -0.38
CA HIS A 180 13.87 -10.70 -0.78
C HIS A 180 14.02 -10.46 -2.28
N LEU A 181 14.73 -9.38 -2.65
CA LEU A 181 14.99 -9.06 -4.06
C LEU A 181 15.72 -10.20 -4.80
N ALA A 182 16.57 -10.96 -4.10
CA ALA A 182 17.31 -12.07 -4.68
C ALA A 182 16.42 -13.24 -5.17
N LEU A 183 15.20 -13.38 -4.65
CA LEU A 183 14.26 -14.43 -5.08
C LEU A 183 13.61 -14.11 -6.43
N HIS A 184 13.55 -12.83 -6.80
CA HIS A 184 12.89 -12.36 -8.03
C HIS A 184 13.90 -11.99 -9.12
N ARG A 185 15.20 -12.13 -8.89
CA ARG A 185 16.21 -11.84 -9.91
C ARG A 185 16.11 -12.87 -11.02
N GLY A 186 15.71 -12.43 -12.21
CA GLY A 186 15.57 -13.30 -13.38
C GLY A 186 14.28 -14.14 -13.38
N SER A 187 13.30 -13.79 -12.54
CA SER A 187 12.02 -14.50 -12.46
C SER A 187 10.87 -13.51 -12.18
N ASP A 188 9.98 -13.36 -13.17
CA ASP A 188 8.78 -12.52 -13.07
C ASP A 188 7.53 -13.34 -12.69
N ARG A 189 7.73 -14.58 -12.20
CA ARG A 189 6.67 -15.58 -11.99
C ARG A 189 5.60 -15.18 -10.98
N LEU A 190 5.88 -14.19 -10.11
CA LEU A 190 4.93 -13.63 -9.15
C LEU A 190 4.55 -12.17 -9.49
N GLU A 191 4.98 -11.65 -10.64
CA GLU A 191 4.68 -10.28 -11.07
C GLU A 191 3.19 -10.05 -11.29
N VAL A 192 2.46 -11.08 -11.76
CA VAL A 192 1.01 -11.03 -11.95
C VAL A 192 0.26 -10.66 -10.66
N LEU A 193 0.84 -10.92 -9.48
CA LEU A 193 0.27 -10.57 -8.18
C LEU A 193 0.56 -9.13 -7.74
N ARG A 194 1.15 -8.29 -8.60
CA ARG A 194 1.14 -6.84 -8.35
C ARG A 194 -0.29 -6.31 -8.31
N GLU A 195 -1.21 -6.96 -9.00
CA GLU A 195 -2.64 -6.73 -8.91
C GLU A 195 -3.33 -7.84 -8.10
N PRO A 196 -4.40 -7.52 -7.36
CA PRO A 196 -5.19 -8.54 -6.68
C PRO A 196 -5.96 -9.41 -7.68
N PRO A 197 -5.89 -10.76 -7.59
CA PRO A 197 -6.77 -11.63 -8.35
C PRO A 197 -8.24 -11.46 -7.93
N GLU A 198 -9.17 -11.58 -8.87
CA GLU A 198 -10.61 -11.36 -8.63
C GLU A 198 -11.20 -12.19 -7.47
N ARG A 199 -10.71 -13.43 -7.30
CA ARG A 199 -11.24 -14.38 -6.31
C ARG A 199 -10.53 -14.32 -4.96
N VAL A 200 -9.77 -13.26 -4.68
CA VAL A 200 -9.01 -13.10 -3.43
C VAL A 200 -9.52 -11.90 -2.66
N GLY A 201 -10.07 -12.13 -1.47
CA GLY A 201 -10.68 -11.08 -0.66
C GLY A 201 -9.68 -10.08 -0.07
N TRP A 202 -8.58 -10.56 0.49
CA TRP A 202 -7.49 -9.73 1.04
C TRP A 202 -6.25 -10.57 1.32
N TRP A 203 -5.10 -9.90 1.45
CA TRP A 203 -3.83 -10.54 1.81
C TRP A 203 -3.17 -9.81 3.00
N LEU A 204 -3.05 -10.53 4.11
CA LEU A 204 -2.27 -10.15 5.29
C LEU A 204 -0.90 -10.82 5.27
N ASN A 205 0.16 -10.06 5.46
CA ASN A 205 1.48 -10.57 5.73
C ASN A 205 1.95 -10.17 7.12
N VAL A 206 2.34 -11.14 7.93
CA VAL A 206 2.87 -10.93 9.28
C VAL A 206 4.36 -11.29 9.32
N TRP A 207 5.19 -10.34 9.72
CA TRP A 207 6.65 -10.51 9.75
C TRP A 207 7.22 -10.18 11.14
N GLY A 208 8.28 -10.90 11.52
CA GLY A 208 8.91 -10.78 12.83
C GLY A 208 10.07 -9.81 12.85
N GLY A 209 10.13 -8.95 13.87
CA GLY A 209 11.25 -8.02 14.08
C GLY A 209 12.58 -8.73 14.42
N ALA A 210 12.51 -9.98 14.87
CA ALA A 210 13.65 -10.86 15.13
C ALA A 210 13.71 -12.05 14.15
N ASP A 211 13.01 -11.96 13.01
CA ASP A 211 13.01 -12.99 11.98
C ASP A 211 13.90 -12.60 10.79
N PRO A 212 15.13 -13.16 10.68
CA PRO A 212 16.04 -12.85 9.58
C PRO A 212 15.56 -13.37 8.22
N VAL A 213 14.67 -14.37 8.18
CA VAL A 213 14.17 -14.93 6.91
C VAL A 213 13.31 -13.91 6.17
N THR A 214 12.60 -13.04 6.89
CA THR A 214 11.82 -11.95 6.29
C THR A 214 12.69 -10.79 5.79
N GLY A 215 13.97 -10.74 6.19
CA GLY A 215 14.79 -9.54 6.03
C GLY A 215 14.33 -8.37 6.91
N MET A 216 13.62 -8.66 8.02
CA MET A 216 13.05 -7.71 8.98
C MET A 216 12.14 -6.67 8.32
N ARG A 217 11.34 -7.12 7.34
CA ARG A 217 10.42 -6.28 6.61
C ARG A 217 9.26 -7.07 6.02
N GLY A 218 8.22 -6.34 5.63
CA GLY A 218 7.07 -6.88 4.92
C GLY A 218 7.25 -6.97 3.40
N ILE A 219 6.20 -7.45 2.72
CA ILE A 219 6.21 -7.77 1.29
C ILE A 219 5.46 -6.76 0.42
N SER A 220 4.78 -5.78 1.03
CA SER A 220 3.95 -4.78 0.32
C SER A 220 4.69 -3.95 -0.73
N HIS A 221 6.00 -3.79 -0.60
CA HIS A 221 6.82 -3.11 -1.62
C HIS A 221 6.84 -3.84 -2.97
N ARG A 222 6.49 -5.14 -3.02
CA ARG A 222 6.35 -5.93 -4.26
C ARG A 222 4.88 -6.20 -4.58
N PHE A 223 4.05 -6.39 -3.55
CA PHE A 223 2.61 -6.66 -3.66
C PHE A 223 1.82 -5.52 -2.99
N PRO A 224 1.52 -4.42 -3.70
CA PRO A 224 1.09 -3.16 -3.07
C PRO A 224 -0.29 -3.18 -2.38
N TRP A 225 -1.06 -4.24 -2.60
CA TRP A 225 -2.36 -4.48 -1.99
C TRP A 225 -2.28 -5.35 -0.72
N VAL A 226 -1.07 -5.71 -0.26
CA VAL A 226 -0.86 -6.48 0.96
C VAL A 226 -0.79 -5.60 2.21
N LEU A 227 -1.51 -5.99 3.26
CA LEU A 227 -1.35 -5.43 4.60
C LEU A 227 -0.16 -6.11 5.29
N ASP A 228 0.92 -5.37 5.56
CA ASP A 228 2.03 -5.85 6.39
C ASP A 228 1.80 -5.50 7.87
N ILE A 229 1.90 -6.46 8.77
CA ILE A 229 1.92 -6.25 10.23
C ILE A 229 3.22 -6.80 10.82
N ALA A 230 3.83 -6.01 11.69
CA ALA A 230 5.07 -6.39 12.36
C ALA A 230 4.78 -6.98 13.74
N LEU A 231 5.39 -8.11 14.07
CA LEU A 231 5.48 -8.65 15.43
C LEU A 231 6.92 -8.46 15.94
N PRO A 232 7.20 -7.41 16.73
CA PRO A 232 8.58 -7.00 17.02
C PRO A 232 9.46 -8.10 17.64
N ALA A 233 8.88 -8.95 18.49
CA ALA A 233 9.60 -10.02 19.19
C ALA A 233 9.56 -11.38 18.47
N ALA A 234 8.75 -11.53 17.41
CA ALA A 234 8.59 -12.82 16.75
C ALA A 234 9.88 -13.25 16.04
N ARG A 235 10.28 -14.50 16.28
CA ARG A 235 11.35 -15.21 15.58
C ARG A 235 10.74 -16.14 14.53
N HIS A 236 11.57 -16.68 13.64
CA HIS A 236 11.12 -17.46 12.49
C HIS A 236 10.17 -18.65 12.77
N PRO A 237 10.30 -19.44 13.85
CA PRO A 237 9.42 -20.58 14.10
C PRO A 237 7.94 -20.20 14.04
N MET A 238 7.15 -21.11 13.46
CA MET A 238 5.74 -20.92 13.15
C MET A 238 4.91 -20.51 14.37
N GLU A 239 5.23 -21.07 15.53
CA GLU A 239 4.52 -20.91 16.78
C GLU A 239 4.54 -19.45 17.26
N ASN A 240 5.64 -18.73 17.00
CA ASN A 240 5.76 -17.30 17.34
C ASN A 240 4.80 -16.41 16.52
N TYR A 241 4.35 -16.92 15.38
CA TYR A 241 3.38 -16.24 14.53
C TYR A 241 1.96 -16.73 14.79
N LEU A 242 1.70 -18.03 14.68
CA LEU A 242 0.37 -18.61 14.87
C LEU A 242 -0.18 -18.38 16.28
N GLY A 243 0.69 -18.37 17.29
CA GLY A 243 0.32 -18.05 18.67
C GLY A 243 -0.02 -16.58 18.91
N SER A 244 0.11 -15.71 17.91
CA SER A 244 -0.17 -14.28 18.05
C SER A 244 -1.67 -13.98 17.99
N PRO A 245 -2.19 -13.11 18.87
CA PRO A 245 -3.56 -12.59 18.77
C PRO A 245 -3.87 -11.94 17.42
N VAL A 246 -2.86 -11.35 16.75
CA VAL A 246 -3.02 -10.75 15.41
C VAL A 246 -3.41 -11.81 14.38
N VAL A 247 -2.69 -12.93 14.37
CA VAL A 247 -2.93 -14.02 13.43
C VAL A 247 -4.23 -14.74 13.76
N ALA A 248 -4.48 -15.02 15.04
CA ALA A 248 -5.74 -15.59 15.51
C ALA A 248 -6.95 -14.74 15.10
N THR A 249 -6.89 -13.42 15.30
CA THR A 249 -7.97 -12.50 14.92
C THR A 249 -8.18 -12.48 13.40
N ALA A 250 -7.10 -12.51 12.61
CA ALA A 250 -7.19 -12.56 11.15
C ALA A 250 -7.85 -13.86 10.66
N VAL A 251 -7.41 -15.00 11.18
CA VAL A 251 -8.00 -16.31 10.87
C VAL A 251 -9.46 -16.36 11.29
N ALA A 252 -9.79 -15.90 12.49
CA ALA A 252 -11.16 -15.87 12.99
C ALA A 252 -12.08 -15.00 12.11
N ARG A 253 -11.61 -13.85 11.63
CA ARG A 253 -12.37 -13.00 10.70
C ARG A 253 -12.60 -13.70 9.37
N ALA A 254 -11.61 -14.45 8.88
CA ALA A 254 -11.72 -15.19 7.63
C ALA A 254 -12.71 -16.37 7.74
N LEU A 255 -12.69 -17.10 8.86
CA LEU A 255 -13.53 -18.28 9.08
C LEU A 255 -14.95 -17.95 9.54
N PHE A 256 -15.09 -16.98 10.45
CA PHE A 256 -16.33 -16.72 11.19
C PHE A 256 -16.92 -15.33 10.91
N GLY A 257 -16.26 -14.52 10.09
CA GLY A 257 -16.70 -13.16 9.76
C GLY A 257 -16.27 -12.10 10.77
N SER A 258 -16.62 -10.84 10.47
CA SER A 258 -16.37 -9.70 11.35
C SER A 258 -17.33 -9.71 12.54
N ARG A 259 -16.80 -9.46 13.75
CA ARG A 259 -17.62 -9.17 14.96
C ARG A 259 -18.13 -7.73 15.01
N SER A 260 -17.75 -6.89 14.05
CA SER A 260 -18.21 -5.49 14.01
C SER A 260 -19.72 -5.43 13.80
N ARG A 261 -20.39 -4.58 14.58
CA ARG A 261 -21.81 -4.24 14.39
C ARG A 261 -22.01 -3.05 13.44
N GLU A 262 -20.93 -2.46 12.93
CA GLU A 262 -21.02 -1.46 11.88
C GLU A 262 -21.59 -2.13 10.63
N LEU A 263 -22.67 -1.56 10.09
CA LEU A 263 -23.30 -2.04 8.88
C LEU A 263 -22.26 -2.02 7.75
N ALA A 264 -21.96 -3.19 7.19
CA ALA A 264 -21.17 -3.27 5.97
C ALA A 264 -21.96 -2.55 4.87
N PRO A 265 -21.41 -1.52 4.21
CA PRO A 265 -22.10 -0.90 3.08
C PRO A 265 -22.32 -1.98 2.02
N VAL A 266 -23.60 -2.29 1.76
CA VAL A 266 -23.99 -3.24 0.73
C VAL A 266 -23.59 -2.63 -0.61
N GLY A 267 -22.78 -3.37 -1.37
CA GLY A 267 -22.24 -2.95 -2.66
C GLY A 267 -23.34 -2.77 -3.71
N THR A 268 -23.69 -1.52 -3.94
CA THR A 268 -23.71 -0.79 -5.22
C THR A 268 -24.21 0.60 -4.83
N VAL A 269 -23.42 1.34 -4.06
CA VAL A 269 -23.62 2.78 -4.02
C VAL A 269 -22.94 3.24 -5.31
N PRO A 270 -23.66 3.78 -6.30
CA PRO A 270 -23.00 4.52 -7.39
C PRO A 270 -21.99 5.45 -6.73
N GLU A 271 -20.77 5.63 -7.27
CA GLU A 271 -19.86 6.66 -6.76
C GLU A 271 -20.70 7.89 -6.46
N PRO A 272 -20.83 8.32 -5.18
CA PRO A 272 -21.59 9.51 -4.88
C PRO A 272 -20.99 10.58 -5.77
N TRP A 273 -21.85 11.22 -6.56
CA TRP A 273 -21.44 12.23 -7.53
C TRP A 273 -21.07 13.50 -6.75
N ILE A 274 -19.96 13.40 -6.04
CA ILE A 274 -19.29 14.48 -5.38
C ILE A 274 -18.44 15.15 -6.46
N ASP A 275 -18.73 16.41 -6.75
CA ASP A 275 -17.94 17.12 -7.74
C ASP A 275 -16.50 17.35 -7.21
N ASP A 276 -15.56 17.64 -8.10
CA ASP A 276 -14.15 17.80 -7.74
C ASP A 276 -13.91 18.93 -6.70
N VAL A 277 -14.76 19.95 -6.70
CA VAL A 277 -14.65 21.11 -5.80
C VAL A 277 -15.10 20.72 -4.40
N GLU A 278 -16.24 20.05 -4.29
CA GLU A 278 -16.80 19.53 -3.06
C GLU A 278 -15.87 18.46 -2.46
N LEU A 279 -15.36 17.53 -3.28
CA LEU A 279 -14.38 16.52 -2.88
C LEU A 279 -13.12 17.16 -2.30
N HIS A 280 -12.58 18.17 -2.98
CA HIS A 280 -11.42 18.89 -2.48
C HIS A 280 -11.71 19.59 -1.15
N ALA A 281 -12.89 20.21 -1.00
CA ALA A 281 -13.29 20.89 0.23
C ALA A 281 -13.41 19.93 1.41
N TYR A 282 -14.11 18.80 1.27
CA TYR A 282 -14.21 17.81 2.34
C TYR A 282 -12.85 17.23 2.73
N LEU A 283 -12.02 16.88 1.75
CA LEU A 283 -10.66 16.38 2.03
C LEU A 283 -9.80 17.43 2.71
N LEU A 284 -9.93 18.72 2.34
CA LEU A 284 -9.18 19.81 2.95
C LEU A 284 -9.61 20.05 4.40
N LEU A 285 -10.92 19.98 4.68
CA LEU A 285 -11.49 20.12 6.02
C LEU A 285 -11.12 18.93 6.91
N ALA A 286 -11.22 17.70 6.40
CA ALA A 286 -10.79 16.49 7.10
C ALA A 286 -9.28 16.53 7.40
N TYR A 287 -8.46 16.90 6.40
CA TYR A 287 -7.03 17.09 6.58
C TYR A 287 -6.72 18.17 7.62
N GLY A 288 -7.41 19.31 7.58
CA GLY A 288 -7.31 20.35 8.59
C GLY A 288 -7.64 19.84 10.00
N HIS A 289 -8.72 19.08 10.14
CA HIS A 289 -9.12 18.47 11.41
C HIS A 289 -8.01 17.58 11.98
N PHE A 290 -7.54 16.58 11.22
CA PHE A 290 -6.46 15.70 11.68
C PHE A 290 -5.15 16.46 11.92
N LEU A 291 -4.87 17.50 11.14
CA LEU A 291 -3.70 18.33 11.35
C LEU A 291 -3.74 19.04 12.71
N ALA A 292 -4.91 19.46 13.18
CA ALA A 292 -5.08 20.08 14.50
C ALA A 292 -4.63 19.14 15.63
N GLU A 293 -4.89 17.83 15.52
CA GLU A 293 -4.49 16.84 16.51
C GLU A 293 -2.97 16.73 16.64
N HIS A 294 -2.24 16.85 15.52
CA HIS A 294 -0.79 16.76 15.46
C HIS A 294 -0.06 18.10 15.59
N VAL A 295 -0.79 19.23 15.64
CA VAL A 295 -0.21 20.55 15.93
C VAL A 295 0.22 20.62 17.40
N ALA A 296 1.37 21.26 17.64
CA ALA A 296 1.91 21.43 18.99
C ALA A 296 0.87 22.09 19.93
N PRO A 297 0.73 21.64 21.20
CA PRO A 297 -0.33 22.09 22.11
C PRO A 297 -0.48 23.61 22.18
N LYS A 298 0.63 24.34 22.30
CA LYS A 298 0.68 25.81 22.37
C LYS A 298 0.13 26.56 21.13
N ARG A 299 -0.02 25.88 19.99
CA ARG A 299 -0.54 26.45 18.73
C ARG A 299 -1.90 25.88 18.34
N ARG A 300 -2.32 24.78 18.97
CA ARG A 300 -3.52 24.02 18.60
C ARG A 300 -4.79 24.85 18.69
N ALA A 301 -4.97 25.63 19.76
CA ALA A 301 -6.13 26.50 19.93
C ALA A 301 -6.27 27.51 18.79
N ARG A 302 -5.17 28.19 18.42
CA ARG A 302 -5.15 29.15 17.31
C ARG A 302 -5.43 28.49 15.96
N PHE A 303 -4.87 27.30 15.75
CA PHE A 303 -5.11 26.54 14.52
C PHE A 303 -6.58 26.12 14.40
N ARG A 304 -7.18 25.56 15.47
CA ARG A 304 -8.59 25.15 15.49
C ARG A 304 -9.53 26.34 15.28
N ALA A 305 -9.24 27.50 15.89
CA ALA A 305 -10.03 28.71 15.66
C ALA A 305 -10.01 29.15 14.18
N ALA A 306 -8.83 29.19 13.55
CA ALA A 306 -8.69 29.53 12.13
C ALA A 306 -9.37 28.50 11.22
N LEU A 307 -9.29 27.21 11.56
CA LEU A 307 -9.97 26.14 10.84
C LEU A 307 -11.49 26.27 10.95
N GLY A 308 -12.01 26.63 12.13
CA GLY A 308 -13.45 26.88 12.32
C GLY A 308 -13.98 27.99 11.42
N LEU A 309 -13.24 29.10 11.28
CA LEU A 309 -13.58 30.18 10.34
C LEU A 309 -13.55 29.71 8.89
N THR A 310 -12.51 28.97 8.50
CA THR A 310 -12.37 28.44 7.13
C THR A 310 -13.47 27.45 6.81
N ARG A 311 -13.87 26.60 7.78
CA ARG A 311 -15.00 25.68 7.63
C ARG A 311 -16.30 26.43 7.41
N ALA A 312 -16.62 27.40 8.26
CA ALA A 312 -17.84 28.17 8.13
C ALA A 312 -17.95 28.81 6.74
N GLU A 313 -16.86 29.42 6.25
CA GLU A 313 -16.81 30.03 4.92
C GLU A 313 -17.00 29.00 3.80
N LEU A 314 -16.31 27.85 3.84
CA LEU A 314 -16.42 26.82 2.81
C LEU A 314 -17.81 26.17 2.79
N THR A 315 -18.38 25.87 3.97
CA THR A 315 -19.73 25.32 4.10
C THR A 315 -20.77 26.28 3.53
N GLU A 316 -20.69 27.59 3.85
CA GLU A 316 -21.60 28.59 3.32
C GLU A 316 -21.47 28.76 1.80
N ARG A 317 -20.24 28.87 1.28
CA ARG A 317 -19.99 29.12 -0.15
C ARG A 317 -20.32 27.95 -1.06
N LEU A 318 -20.11 26.71 -0.58
CA LEU A 318 -20.30 25.50 -1.37
C LEU A 318 -21.62 24.79 -1.05
N GLY A 319 -22.38 25.27 -0.06
CA GLY A 319 -23.64 24.64 0.35
C GLY A 319 -23.45 23.22 0.91
N LEU A 320 -22.33 22.95 1.58
CA LEU A 320 -22.01 21.62 2.10
C LEU A 320 -23.08 21.19 3.12
N SER A 321 -23.69 20.03 2.90
CA SER A 321 -24.78 19.52 3.75
C SER A 321 -24.32 18.98 5.10
N ASP A 322 -23.02 18.66 5.24
CA ASP A 322 -22.45 18.06 6.43
C ASP A 322 -21.57 19.03 7.21
N THR A 323 -21.96 19.29 8.46
CA THR A 323 -21.26 20.19 9.40
C THR A 323 -20.40 19.45 10.42
N GLY A 324 -20.22 18.14 10.30
CA GLY A 324 -19.42 17.31 11.19
C GLY A 324 -17.96 17.74 11.29
N GLU A 325 -17.32 17.41 12.42
CA GLU A 325 -15.90 17.64 12.64
C GLU A 325 -15.17 16.33 13.03
N PRO A 326 -14.56 15.61 12.05
CA PRO A 326 -14.53 15.90 10.62
C PRO A 326 -15.87 15.54 9.92
N PRO A 327 -16.14 16.02 8.69
CA PRO A 327 -17.38 15.73 7.95
C PRO A 327 -17.57 14.22 7.71
N ASP A 328 -18.76 13.63 7.75
CA ASP A 328 -18.95 12.18 7.57
C ASP A 328 -18.22 11.62 6.32
N PRO A 329 -17.28 10.67 6.50
CA PRO A 329 -16.56 10.07 5.39
C PRO A 329 -17.42 9.12 4.55
N ALA A 330 -18.69 8.86 4.89
CA ALA A 330 -19.53 7.86 4.22
C ALA A 330 -19.47 7.94 2.69
N GLN A 331 -19.54 9.14 2.12
CA GLN A 331 -19.44 9.34 0.67
C GLN A 331 -18.01 9.15 0.14
N LEU A 332 -17.00 9.52 0.93
CA LEU A 332 -15.58 9.43 0.57
C LEU A 332 -15.00 8.01 0.75
N ARG A 333 -15.66 7.15 1.53
CA ARG A 333 -15.27 5.74 1.71
C ARG A 333 -15.42 4.91 0.44
N THR A 334 -16.03 5.46 -0.60
CA THR A 334 -16.10 4.85 -1.93
C THR A 334 -14.88 5.14 -2.80
N LEU A 335 -14.00 6.09 -2.42
CA LEU A 335 -12.85 6.45 -3.25
C LEU A 335 -11.80 5.33 -3.30
N SER A 336 -11.41 4.95 -4.51
CA SER A 336 -10.23 4.11 -4.77
C SER A 336 -8.92 4.88 -4.53
N LYS A 337 -7.79 4.18 -4.41
CA LYS A 337 -6.46 4.84 -4.41
C LYS A 337 -6.29 5.77 -5.62
N SER A 338 -6.66 5.31 -6.81
CA SER A 338 -6.50 6.05 -8.07
C SER A 338 -7.29 7.36 -8.07
N THR A 339 -8.57 7.31 -7.71
CA THR A 339 -9.45 8.49 -7.66
C THR A 339 -9.02 9.47 -6.57
N ALA A 340 -8.61 8.96 -5.41
CA ALA A 340 -8.16 9.80 -4.29
C ALA A 340 -6.77 10.42 -4.48
N LEU A 341 -5.95 9.94 -5.43
CA LEU A 341 -4.54 10.29 -5.55
C LEU A 341 -4.28 11.80 -5.68
N LEU A 342 -4.78 12.42 -6.76
CA LEU A 342 -4.55 13.85 -7.02
C LEU A 342 -5.20 14.75 -5.96
N PRO A 343 -6.45 14.51 -5.53
CA PRO A 343 -7.06 15.27 -4.43
C PRO A 343 -6.25 15.21 -3.13
N LEU A 344 -5.76 14.03 -2.73
CA LEU A 344 -4.94 13.88 -1.52
C LEU A 344 -3.60 14.61 -1.63
N LEU A 345 -2.93 14.56 -2.79
CA LEU A 345 -1.70 15.32 -3.05
C LEU A 345 -1.95 16.84 -3.02
N ALA A 346 -3.11 17.28 -3.52
CA ALA A 346 -3.51 18.67 -3.52
C ALA A 346 -3.70 19.19 -2.08
N VAL A 347 -4.46 18.49 -1.23
CA VAL A 347 -4.68 18.92 0.16
C VAL A 347 -3.42 18.81 1.03
N ALA A 348 -2.58 17.79 0.80
CA ALA A 348 -1.32 17.62 1.54
C ALA A 348 -0.35 18.81 1.37
N THR A 349 -0.42 19.45 0.21
CA THR A 349 0.40 20.62 -0.16
C THR A 349 -0.32 21.96 0.06
N ALA A 350 -1.59 21.94 0.47
CA ALA A 350 -2.38 23.13 0.74
C ALA A 350 -2.19 23.67 2.17
N ASN A 351 -2.69 24.89 2.38
CA ASN A 351 -2.91 25.47 3.70
C ASN A 351 -4.42 25.37 4.03
N PRO A 352 -4.85 24.44 4.90
CA PRO A 352 -6.27 24.23 5.19
C PRO A 352 -6.91 25.36 6.02
N ILE A 353 -6.12 26.33 6.46
CA ILE A 353 -6.60 27.50 7.21
C ILE A 353 -6.31 28.81 6.46
N ALA A 354 -6.13 28.78 5.14
CA ALA A 354 -5.93 30.01 4.37
C ALA A 354 -7.13 30.98 4.57
N PRO A 355 -6.91 32.30 4.66
CA PRO A 355 -5.65 33.03 4.50
C PRO A 355 -4.77 33.08 5.76
N TYR A 356 -5.18 32.44 6.87
CA TYR A 356 -4.44 32.44 8.12
C TYR A 356 -3.18 31.55 8.07
N HIS A 357 -2.23 31.84 8.96
CA HIS A 357 -0.97 31.10 9.02
C HIS A 357 -0.61 30.66 10.44
N VAL A 358 -0.48 29.35 10.62
CA VAL A 358 0.10 28.71 11.80
C VAL A 358 1.22 27.79 11.36
N ALA A 359 2.35 27.85 12.04
CA ALA A 359 3.52 27.06 11.69
C ALA A 359 3.35 25.58 12.10
N ILE A 360 3.40 24.67 11.12
CA ILE A 360 3.08 23.24 11.21
C ILE A 360 4.30 22.39 10.83
N THR A 361 4.58 21.33 11.59
CA THR A 361 5.74 20.46 11.33
C THR A 361 5.48 19.48 10.18
N ALA A 362 6.54 19.04 9.48
CA ALA A 362 6.41 17.94 8.51
C ALA A 362 5.90 16.64 9.15
N SER A 363 6.21 16.41 10.43
CA SER A 363 5.69 15.24 11.14
C SER A 363 4.17 15.31 11.30
N ALA A 364 3.64 16.49 11.63
CA ALA A 364 2.20 16.72 11.74
C ALA A 364 1.50 16.57 10.39
N ARG A 365 2.05 17.15 9.31
CA ARG A 365 1.52 16.96 7.95
C ARG A 365 1.49 15.50 7.52
N ARG A 366 2.58 14.77 7.79
CA ARG A 366 2.67 13.34 7.48
C ARG A 366 1.62 12.54 8.24
N GLN A 367 1.49 12.75 9.55
CA GLN A 367 0.55 11.98 10.36
C GLN A 367 -0.90 12.31 9.98
N ALA A 368 -1.23 13.59 9.77
CA ALA A 368 -2.56 13.97 9.31
C ALA A 368 -2.91 13.36 7.94
N LEU A 369 -1.94 13.24 7.02
CA LEU A 369 -2.17 12.56 5.73
C LEU A 369 -2.43 11.06 5.91
N TYR A 370 -1.84 10.43 6.93
CA TYR A 370 -2.12 9.02 7.24
C TYR A 370 -3.53 8.88 7.77
N ASP A 371 -3.92 9.76 8.69
CA ASP A 371 -5.23 9.72 9.31
C ASP A 371 -6.34 10.00 8.29
N VAL A 372 -6.15 10.96 7.37
CA VAL A 372 -7.10 11.21 6.26
C VAL A 372 -7.26 9.98 5.38
N ALA A 373 -6.16 9.31 5.00
CA ALA A 373 -6.23 8.10 4.17
C ALA A 373 -7.06 7.01 4.86
N VAL A 374 -6.76 6.72 6.14
CA VAL A 374 -7.52 5.77 6.97
C VAL A 374 -8.98 6.15 7.08
N TRP A 375 -9.24 7.45 7.24
CA TRP A 375 -10.56 7.98 7.47
C TRP A 375 -11.48 7.90 6.24
N ILE A 376 -10.95 8.10 5.02
CA ILE A 376 -11.66 7.79 3.76
C ILE A 376 -11.61 6.29 3.43
N GLY A 377 -11.21 5.44 4.37
CA GLY A 377 -11.21 3.98 4.26
C GLY A 377 -10.07 3.40 3.41
N LEU A 378 -9.05 4.17 3.06
CA LEU A 378 -7.81 3.62 2.48
C LEU A 378 -6.89 3.17 3.61
N TYR A 379 -6.15 2.10 3.42
CA TYR A 379 -5.17 1.65 4.41
C TYR A 379 -4.07 2.72 4.66
N SER A 380 -3.52 2.77 5.88
CA SER A 380 -2.59 3.84 6.32
C SER A 380 -1.26 3.86 5.55
N GLY A 381 -0.87 2.72 4.97
CA GLY A 381 0.31 2.62 4.12
C GLY A 381 0.24 3.53 2.88
N TYR A 382 -0.96 3.82 2.38
CA TYR A 382 -1.16 4.72 1.25
C TYR A 382 -0.72 6.15 1.58
N GLY A 383 -1.11 6.68 2.75
CA GLY A 383 -0.67 7.98 3.25
C GLY A 383 0.86 8.09 3.34
N ARG A 384 1.54 7.00 3.72
CA ARG A 384 3.01 6.90 3.75
C ARG A 384 3.60 6.95 2.35
N SER A 385 2.96 6.29 1.38
CA SER A 385 3.36 6.32 -0.02
C SER A 385 3.28 7.73 -0.60
N LEU A 386 2.14 8.41 -0.41
CA LEU A 386 1.89 9.80 -0.81
C LEU A 386 2.96 10.74 -0.23
N HIS A 387 3.18 10.69 1.09
CA HIS A 387 4.17 11.57 1.74
C HIS A 387 5.60 11.34 1.23
N ARG A 388 6.00 10.08 1.07
CA ARG A 388 7.33 9.74 0.54
C ARG A 388 7.48 10.21 -0.91
N ALA A 389 6.44 10.06 -1.74
CA ALA A 389 6.45 10.50 -3.13
C ALA A 389 6.53 12.03 -3.24
N LEU A 390 5.72 12.76 -2.46
CA LEU A 390 5.80 14.23 -2.35
C LEU A 390 7.19 14.70 -1.93
N THR A 391 7.80 14.01 -0.95
CA THR A 391 9.17 14.33 -0.51
C THR A 391 10.18 14.12 -1.63
N SER A 392 10.12 12.97 -2.33
CA SER A 392 11.00 12.68 -3.46
C SER A 392 10.82 13.66 -4.63
N ALA A 393 9.58 13.96 -5.00
CA ALA A 393 9.24 14.90 -6.06
C ALA A 393 9.70 16.32 -5.72
N SER A 394 9.45 16.78 -4.49
CA SER A 394 9.91 18.08 -4.01
C SER A 394 11.44 18.19 -4.01
N LEU A 395 12.16 17.14 -3.63
CA LEU A 395 13.63 17.14 -3.67
C LEU A 395 14.18 17.19 -5.09
N ALA A 396 13.48 16.59 -6.06
CA ALA A 396 13.86 16.63 -7.46
C ALA A 396 13.57 18.00 -8.08
N VAL A 397 12.36 18.52 -7.86
CA VAL A 397 11.92 19.81 -8.42
C VAL A 397 12.64 20.98 -7.77
N ALA A 398 12.81 20.97 -6.45
CA ALA A 398 13.27 22.10 -5.66
C ALA A 398 14.36 21.68 -4.63
N PRO A 399 15.60 21.44 -5.09
CA PRO A 399 16.63 20.77 -4.30
C PRO A 399 17.26 21.65 -3.22
N THR A 400 17.11 22.98 -3.20
CA THR A 400 17.81 23.83 -2.22
C THR A 400 17.04 23.98 -0.90
N TRP A 401 17.75 24.33 0.17
CA TRP A 401 17.15 24.47 1.50
C TRP A 401 16.12 25.61 1.59
N ALA A 402 16.26 26.66 0.76
CA ALA A 402 15.32 27.78 0.68
C ALA A 402 14.01 27.35 0.00
N ASP A 403 14.09 26.51 -1.02
CA ASP A 403 12.91 26.02 -1.76
C ASP A 403 12.12 24.92 -1.01
N ARG A 404 12.73 24.33 0.04
CA ARG A 404 12.15 23.30 0.91
C ARG A 404 11.31 23.85 2.07
N ALA A 405 11.08 25.17 2.14
CA ALA A 405 10.50 25.84 3.31
C ALA A 405 9.14 25.29 3.78
N TRP A 406 8.36 24.66 2.90
CA TRP A 406 7.08 24.04 3.25
C TRP A 406 7.21 22.67 3.97
N LEU A 407 8.39 22.02 3.90
CA LEU A 407 8.71 20.77 4.60
C LEU A 407 9.28 21.01 6.01
N ARG A 408 9.65 22.24 6.41
CA ARG A 408 10.15 22.55 7.77
C ARG A 408 9.75 23.95 8.25
N PRO A 409 8.94 24.09 9.33
CA PRO A 409 8.36 25.38 9.72
C PRO A 409 9.27 26.26 10.58
N ARG A 410 10.60 26.16 10.48
CA ARG A 410 11.48 26.67 11.53
C ARG A 410 11.69 28.19 11.57
N ARG A 411 11.34 28.98 10.53
CA ARG A 411 11.34 30.46 10.62
C ARG A 411 10.33 31.13 9.67
N PRO A 412 9.64 32.20 10.10
CA PRO A 412 8.91 33.10 9.20
C PRO A 412 9.91 34.11 8.64
N ARG A 413 10.48 33.81 7.49
CA ARG A 413 10.86 34.82 6.50
C ARG A 413 10.32 34.30 5.19
N ASP A 414 9.57 35.15 4.51
CA ASP A 414 8.76 34.84 3.34
C ASP A 414 9.51 33.88 2.41
N PRO A 415 9.15 32.59 2.38
CA PRO A 415 9.72 31.67 1.42
C PRO A 415 9.31 32.19 0.05
N GLY A 416 10.19 32.11 -0.95
CA GLY A 416 9.69 32.04 -2.32
C GLY A 416 8.65 30.93 -2.35
N ARG A 417 7.37 31.31 -2.28
CA ARG A 417 6.24 30.38 -2.37
C ARG A 417 6.50 29.70 -3.72
N LEU A 418 6.65 28.38 -3.72
CA LEU A 418 6.82 27.64 -4.97
C LEU A 418 5.78 28.20 -5.92
N ASP A 419 6.24 28.64 -7.09
CA ASP A 419 5.27 29.19 -8.02
C ASP A 419 4.28 28.08 -8.42
N PRO A 420 3.08 28.45 -8.90
CA PRO A 420 2.08 27.46 -9.26
C PRO A 420 2.57 26.37 -10.22
N VAL A 421 3.53 26.68 -11.11
CA VAL A 421 4.11 25.71 -12.04
C VAL A 421 4.99 24.71 -11.29
N GLU A 422 5.87 25.17 -10.40
CA GLU A 422 6.69 24.29 -9.56
C GLU A 422 5.84 23.38 -8.67
N LEU A 423 4.80 23.92 -8.03
CA LEU A 423 3.91 23.14 -7.19
C LEU A 423 3.14 22.09 -8.00
N THR A 424 2.67 22.45 -9.19
CA THR A 424 2.02 21.51 -10.12
C THR A 424 2.99 20.42 -10.56
N ALA A 425 4.22 20.78 -10.89
CA ALA A 425 5.27 19.82 -11.23
C ALA A 425 5.55 18.83 -10.08
N VAL A 426 5.61 19.31 -8.84
CA VAL A 426 5.76 18.45 -7.66
C VAL A 426 4.59 17.49 -7.52
N ARG A 427 3.34 17.95 -7.67
CA ARG A 427 2.14 17.12 -7.54
C ARG A 427 2.06 16.06 -8.63
N LEU A 428 2.27 16.43 -9.89
CA LEU A 428 2.21 15.50 -11.02
C LEU A 428 3.33 14.45 -10.95
N LEU A 429 4.56 14.88 -10.65
CA LEU A 429 5.67 13.95 -10.44
C LEU A 429 5.42 13.03 -9.23
N ALA A 430 4.87 13.56 -8.13
CA ALA A 430 4.52 12.74 -6.98
C ALA A 430 3.43 11.72 -7.33
N ALA A 431 2.43 12.08 -8.14
CA ALA A 431 1.38 11.17 -8.58
C ALA A 431 1.96 9.94 -9.30
N GLU A 432 2.86 10.14 -10.26
CA GLU A 432 3.53 9.02 -10.95
C GLU A 432 4.39 8.17 -10.02
N LEU A 433 5.11 8.79 -9.09
CA LEU A 433 5.88 8.05 -8.09
C LEU A 433 5.00 7.23 -7.14
N VAL A 434 3.77 7.67 -6.87
CA VAL A 434 2.78 6.89 -6.10
C VAL A 434 2.25 5.76 -6.95
N ARG A 435 1.82 6.01 -8.20
CA ARG A 435 1.33 4.97 -9.12
C ARG A 435 2.30 3.81 -9.24
N GLN A 436 3.58 4.10 -9.49
CA GLN A 436 4.62 3.08 -9.56
C GLN A 436 4.75 2.25 -8.27
N ARG A 437 4.64 2.87 -7.10
CA ARG A 437 4.77 2.20 -5.78
C ARG A 437 3.54 1.39 -5.40
N GLU A 438 2.38 1.91 -5.73
CA GLU A 438 1.08 1.36 -5.38
C GLU A 438 0.56 0.37 -6.44
N GLY A 439 1.32 0.17 -7.52
CA GLY A 439 0.94 -0.74 -8.61
C GLY A 439 -0.27 -0.22 -9.40
N LEU A 440 -0.46 1.10 -9.46
CA LEU A 440 -1.50 1.73 -10.25
C LEU A 440 -0.99 2.00 -11.66
N ASP A 441 -1.92 2.07 -12.61
CA ASP A 441 -1.64 2.42 -14.00
C ASP A 441 -0.99 3.80 -14.09
N SER A 442 0.08 3.90 -14.88
CA SER A 442 0.78 5.16 -15.14
C SER A 442 -0.09 6.06 -16.01
N ASP A 443 -0.05 7.38 -15.76
CA ASP A 443 -0.81 8.33 -16.56
C ASP A 443 0.11 8.98 -17.61
N PRO A 444 -0.04 8.60 -18.90
CA PRO A 444 0.83 9.12 -19.95
C PRO A 444 0.70 10.64 -20.13
N GLN A 445 -0.40 11.25 -19.68
CA GLN A 445 -0.60 12.70 -19.77
C GLN A 445 0.31 13.46 -18.81
N VAL A 446 0.81 12.85 -17.73
CA VAL A 446 1.69 13.54 -16.80
C VAL A 446 2.98 13.98 -17.48
N TYR A 447 3.64 13.06 -18.21
CA TYR A 447 4.87 13.39 -18.94
C TYR A 447 4.60 14.46 -19.99
N ALA A 448 3.56 14.26 -20.81
CA ALA A 448 3.19 15.18 -21.88
C ALA A 448 2.87 16.59 -21.34
N THR A 449 2.18 16.68 -20.21
CA THR A 449 1.83 17.95 -19.55
C THR A 449 3.08 18.69 -19.07
N LEU A 450 4.01 17.98 -18.40
CA LEU A 450 5.26 18.58 -17.93
C LEU A 450 6.17 19.01 -19.08
N ALA A 451 6.25 18.21 -20.15
CA ALA A 451 7.03 18.52 -21.34
C ALA A 451 6.47 19.72 -22.11
N ARG A 452 5.14 19.82 -22.20
CA ARG A 452 4.46 20.98 -22.80
C ARG A 452 4.73 22.26 -21.99
N ALA A 453 4.56 22.20 -20.67
CA ALA A 453 4.85 23.32 -19.78
C ALA A 453 6.33 23.76 -19.89
N GLU A 454 7.27 22.80 -19.99
CA GLU A 454 8.70 23.10 -20.15
C GLU A 454 8.97 23.84 -21.46
N SER A 455 8.34 23.39 -22.54
CA SER A 455 8.45 24.01 -23.86
C SER A 455 7.82 25.40 -23.91
N GLU A 456 6.71 25.63 -23.21
CA GLU A 456 6.08 26.95 -23.06
C GLU A 456 6.99 27.93 -22.31
N VAL A 457 7.51 27.53 -21.15
CA VAL A 457 8.44 28.35 -20.36
C VAL A 457 9.70 28.70 -21.17
N ARG A 458 10.25 27.74 -21.92
CA ARG A 458 11.42 27.98 -22.79
C ARG A 458 11.10 28.96 -23.92
N ARG A 459 9.92 28.85 -24.53
CA ARG A 459 9.46 29.80 -25.56
C ARG A 459 9.30 31.21 -25.00
N ASP A 460 8.71 31.34 -23.82
CA ASP A 460 8.54 32.63 -23.15
C ASP A 460 9.89 33.25 -22.77
N GLN A 461 10.83 32.44 -22.29
CA GLN A 461 12.19 32.88 -22.00
C GLN A 461 12.89 33.38 -23.27
N ALA A 462 12.81 32.63 -24.38
CA ALA A 462 13.41 33.03 -25.66
C ALA A 462 12.79 34.32 -26.23
N ARG A 463 11.48 34.55 -26.00
CA ARG A 463 10.78 35.77 -26.41
C ARG A 463 11.20 36.98 -25.58
N LEU A 464 11.35 36.84 -24.26
CA LEU A 464 11.61 37.94 -23.34
C LEU A 464 13.10 38.30 -23.20
N ALA A 465 13.99 37.32 -23.31
CA ALA A 465 15.43 37.49 -23.06
C ALA A 465 16.11 38.57 -23.91
N PRO A 466 15.81 38.74 -25.22
CA PRO A 466 16.44 39.79 -26.02
C PRO A 466 16.08 41.22 -25.62
N TYR A 467 14.96 41.40 -24.90
CA TYR A 467 14.38 42.71 -24.58
C TYR A 467 14.35 43.03 -23.08
N SER A 468 14.95 42.17 -22.24
CA SER A 468 14.90 42.29 -20.78
C SER A 468 16.31 42.26 -20.19
N ASP A 469 16.53 42.99 -19.10
CA ASP A 469 17.77 42.86 -18.33
C ASP A 469 17.96 41.42 -17.83
N PRO A 470 19.19 40.87 -17.81
CA PRO A 470 19.45 39.48 -17.40
C PRO A 470 18.96 39.11 -15.98
N ARG A 471 18.72 40.10 -15.12
CA ARG A 471 18.23 39.92 -13.74
C ARG A 471 16.78 40.35 -13.56
N ALA A 472 16.04 40.59 -14.65
CA ALA A 472 14.63 40.93 -14.57
C ALA A 472 13.84 39.84 -13.81
N PRO A 473 12.95 40.19 -12.86
CA PRO A 473 12.21 39.21 -12.06
C PRO A 473 11.48 38.15 -12.89
N ALA A 474 10.88 38.54 -14.02
CA ALA A 474 10.20 37.62 -14.92
C ALA A 474 11.14 36.56 -15.51
N LEU A 475 12.35 36.95 -15.96
CA LEU A 475 13.35 36.01 -16.46
C LEU A 475 13.87 35.08 -15.36
N LEU A 476 14.05 35.59 -14.13
CA LEU A 476 14.47 34.77 -12.99
C LEU A 476 13.40 33.72 -12.61
N THR A 477 12.12 34.10 -12.68
CA THR A 477 11.00 33.16 -12.47
C THR A 477 10.97 32.09 -13.57
N LEU A 478 11.06 32.47 -14.84
CA LEU A 478 11.06 31.51 -15.95
C LEU A 478 12.26 30.56 -15.90
N ASP A 479 13.46 31.06 -15.57
CA ASP A 479 14.66 30.23 -15.40
C ASP A 479 14.52 29.23 -14.23
N ARG A 480 13.87 29.65 -13.14
CA ARG A 480 13.53 28.75 -12.02
C ARG A 480 12.53 27.67 -12.46
N GLN A 481 11.43 28.06 -13.12
CA GLN A 481 10.40 27.15 -13.61
C GLN A 481 10.95 26.14 -14.63
N HIS A 482 11.76 26.61 -15.58
CA HIS A 482 12.41 25.75 -16.57
C HIS A 482 13.28 24.69 -15.87
N ARG A 483 14.17 25.10 -14.97
CA ARG A 483 15.00 24.15 -14.21
C ARG A 483 14.18 23.15 -13.40
N ALA A 484 13.09 23.58 -12.78
CA ALA A 484 12.18 22.72 -12.03
C ALA A 484 11.57 21.63 -12.93
N LEU A 485 11.02 22.03 -14.09
CA LEU A 485 10.39 21.13 -15.05
C LEU A 485 11.41 20.17 -15.68
N THR A 486 12.58 20.65 -16.09
CA THR A 486 13.65 19.78 -16.63
C THR A 486 14.14 18.76 -15.59
N ARG A 487 14.13 19.09 -14.29
CA ARG A 487 14.48 18.13 -13.24
C ARG A 487 13.37 17.09 -13.01
N ALA A 488 12.11 17.50 -13.11
CA ALA A 488 10.97 16.59 -13.03
C ALA A 488 10.99 15.57 -14.17
N LEU A 489 11.12 16.03 -15.42
CA LEU A 489 11.21 15.17 -16.61
C LEU A 489 12.38 14.19 -16.51
N ARG A 490 13.58 14.68 -16.12
CA ARG A 490 14.74 13.82 -15.90
C ARG A 490 14.52 12.73 -14.86
N LEU A 491 13.69 12.97 -13.83
CA LEU A 491 13.35 11.92 -12.87
C LEU A 491 12.38 10.89 -13.47
N LEU A 492 11.40 11.33 -14.27
CA LEU A 492 10.50 10.44 -14.98
C LEU A 492 11.28 9.52 -15.95
N ASP A 493 12.19 10.08 -16.74
CA ASP A 493 13.04 9.30 -17.65
C ASP A 493 13.86 8.24 -16.90
N ARG A 494 14.52 8.62 -15.80
CA ARG A 494 15.29 7.68 -14.95
C ARG A 494 14.44 6.59 -14.32
N ARG A 495 13.13 6.79 -14.23
CA ARG A 495 12.17 5.83 -13.69
C ARG A 495 11.52 4.97 -14.76
N GLY A 496 11.88 5.15 -16.03
CA GLY A 496 11.27 4.46 -17.17
C GLY A 496 9.86 4.96 -17.48
N LEU A 497 9.56 6.20 -17.09
CA LEU A 497 8.25 6.84 -17.28
C LEU A 497 8.29 7.92 -18.38
N GLY A 498 9.34 7.90 -19.21
CA GLY A 498 9.43 8.71 -20.42
C GLY A 498 8.65 8.10 -21.58
N PRO A 499 8.49 8.84 -22.70
CA PRO A 499 7.94 8.26 -23.93
C PRO A 499 8.81 7.07 -24.37
N ALA A 500 8.13 6.03 -24.85
CA ALA A 500 8.75 4.80 -25.35
C ALA A 500 9.58 5.04 -26.62
#